data_AF-A0A146IHF4-F1
#
_entry.id   AF-A0A146IHF4-F1
#
_cell.length_a   1.000
_cell.length_b   1.000
_cell.length_c   1.000
_cell.angle_alpha   90.00
_cell.angle_beta   90.00
_cell.angle_gamma   90.00
#
_symmetry.space_group_name_H-M   'P 1'
#
loop_
_entity.id
_entity.type
_entity.pdbx_description
1 polymer ?
#
loop_
_entity_poly.entity_id
_entity_poly.type
_entity_poly.pdbx_seq_one_letter_code
_entity_poly.pdbx_strand_id
1 'polypeptide(L)' 'PLTAGDSVLTAGARSKLIGSEGSTLSAGEDSTLVFRLWDGKRYK' A
#
# COMPACT_ATOMS: atom_id res chain seq x y z
N PRO A 1 -14.10 -0.32 -1.96
CA PRO A 1 -12.65 -0.31 -1.70
C PRO A 1 -11.90 -0.05 -3.01
N LEU A 2 -11.34 1.15 -3.16
CA LEU A 2 -10.51 1.50 -4.30
C LEU A 2 -9.11 0.91 -4.05
N THR A 3 -8.86 -0.31 -4.54
CA THR A 3 -7.50 -0.85 -4.64
C THR A 3 -6.88 -0.18 -5.85
N ALA A 4 -6.15 0.91 -5.64
CA ALA A 4 -5.35 1.49 -6.70
C ALA A 4 -4.07 0.64 -6.85
N GLY A 5 -4.10 -0.30 -7.80
CA GLY A 5 -2.86 -0.84 -8.38
C GLY A 5 -2.07 0.31 -8.99
N ASP A 6 -0.75 0.26 -8.91
CA ASP A 6 0.16 1.29 -9.45
C ASP A 6 0.04 2.69 -8.80
N SER A 7 0.07 2.77 -7.47
CA SER A 7 0.07 4.06 -6.74
C SER A 7 1.45 4.45 -6.22
N VAL A 8 1.76 5.75 -6.24
CA VAL A 8 2.89 6.33 -5.52
C VAL A 8 2.38 6.98 -4.24
N LEU A 9 2.78 6.45 -3.08
CA LEU A 9 2.39 6.97 -1.78
C LEU A 9 3.64 7.44 -1.01
N THR A 10 3.65 8.72 -0.64
CA THR A 10 4.73 9.31 0.17
C THR A 10 4.15 9.90 1.45
N ALA A 11 4.73 9.56 2.60
CA ALA A 11 4.34 10.14 3.89
C ALA A 11 5.56 10.46 4.77
N GLY A 12 5.33 11.28 5.80
CA GLY A 12 6.34 11.63 6.81
C GLY A 12 6.61 10.50 7.81
N ALA A 13 7.34 10.81 8.88
CA ALA A 13 7.62 9.86 9.96
C ALA A 13 6.33 9.38 10.66
N ARG A 14 6.40 8.19 11.27
CA ARG A 14 5.31 7.58 12.06
C ARG A 14 4.00 7.42 11.28
N SER A 15 4.11 7.10 10.00
CA SER A 15 2.97 6.93 9.10
C SER A 15 2.64 5.45 8.86
N LYS A 16 1.40 5.19 8.45
CA LYS A 16 0.97 3.87 7.99
C LYS A 16 0.47 3.96 6.55
N LEU A 17 1.18 3.31 5.64
CA LEU A 17 0.84 3.28 4.21
C LEU A 17 0.40 1.88 3.82
N ILE A 18 -0.66 1.79 3.01
CA ILE A 18 -1.19 0.53 2.51
C ILE A 18 -1.23 0.61 0.99
N GLY A 19 -0.44 -0.20 0.31
CA GLY A 19 -0.38 -0.30 -1.15
C GLY A 19 -0.69 -1.70 -1.65
N SER A 20 -0.93 -1.81 -2.95
CA SER A 20 -1.18 -3.06 -3.67
C SER A 20 -0.13 -3.33 -4.74
N GLU A 21 -0.31 -4.37 -5.54
CA GLU A 21 0.57 -4.68 -6.67
C GLU A 21 0.88 -3.44 -7.51
N GLY A 22 2.15 -3.29 -7.90
CA GLY A 22 2.64 -2.15 -8.66
C GLY A 22 2.84 -0.85 -7.87
N SER A 23 2.45 -0.80 -6.59
CA SER A 23 2.59 0.42 -5.79
C SER A 23 4.04 0.66 -5.33
N THR A 24 4.44 1.93 -5.32
CA THR A 24 5.69 2.40 -4.70
C THR A 24 5.37 3.19 -3.43
N LEU A 25 5.94 2.78 -2.30
CA LEU A 25 5.67 3.35 -0.98
C LEU A 25 6.97 3.91 -0.40
N SER A 26 6.95 5.18 -0.01
CA SER A 26 8.06 5.87 0.65
C SER A 26 7.57 6.53 1.93
N ALA A 27 8.27 6.31 3.05
CA ALA A 27 7.89 6.87 4.34
C ALA A 27 9.10 7.27 5.18
N GLY A 28 8.87 8.20 6.11
CA GLY A 28 9.87 8.59 7.10
C GLY A 28 10.07 7.55 8.21
N GLU A 29 10.95 7.86 9.15
CA GLU A 29 11.30 7.01 10.30
C GLU A 29 10.07 6.48 11.06
N ASP A 30 10.19 5.27 11.62
CA ASP A 30 9.17 4.63 12.47
C ASP A 30 7.81 4.45 11.77
N SER A 31 7.83 4.31 10.44
CA SER A 31 6.63 4.07 9.64
C SER A 31 6.40 2.59 9.39
N THR A 32 5.12 2.23 9.21
CA THR A 32 4.70 0.88 8.81
C THR A 32 4.22 0.88 7.37
N LEU A 33 4.91 0.14 6.50
CA LEU A 33 4.50 -0.09 5.12
C LEU A 33 3.81 -1.46 5.01
N VAL A 34 2.57 -1.48 4.51
CA VAL A 34 1.79 -2.71 4.33
C VAL A 34 1.49 -2.91 2.86
N PHE A 35 2.00 -4.01 2.30
CA PHE A 35 1.67 -4.44 0.95
C PHE A 35 0.57 -5.51 0.98
N ARG A 36 -0.48 -5.34 0.18
CA ARG A 36 -1.54 -6.33 0.02
C ARG A 36 -1.73 -6.70 -1.44
N LEU A 37 -1.45 -7.96 -1.76
CA LEU A 37 -1.82 -8.56 -3.03
C LEU A 37 -3.23 -9.17 -2.89
N TRP A 38 -4.16 -8.72 -3.73
CA TRP A 38 -5.49 -9.31 -3.81
C TRP A 38 -5.51 -10.34 -4.94
N ASP A 39 -5.69 -11.62 -4.60
CA ASP A 39 -5.74 -12.72 -5.59
C ASP A 39 -7.10 -12.81 -6.32
N GLY A 40 -8.08 -11.95 -6.03
CA GLY A 40 -9.39 -11.91 -6.72
C GLY A 40 -10.28 -13.15 -6.55
N LYS A 41 -9.74 -14.31 -6.16
CA LYS A 41 -10.45 -15.60 -6.04
C LYS A 41 -11.46 -15.68 -4.90
N ARG A 42 -11.63 -14.61 -4.12
CA ARG A 42 -12.49 -14.60 -2.91
C ARG A 42 -13.93 -14.18 -3.17
N TYR A 43 -14.28 -13.90 -4.42
CA TYR A 43 -15.66 -13.67 -4.86
C TYR A 43 -15.97 -14.62 -6.03
N LYS A 44 -16.45 -15.83 -5.69
CA LYS A 44 -17.16 -16.73 -6.61
C LYS A 44 -18.53 -17.02 -6.01
#